data_AF-A0A347UB37-F1
#
_entry.id   AF-A0A347UB37-F1
#
_cell.length_a   1.000
_cell.length_b   1.000
_cell.length_c   1.000
_cell.angle_alpha   90.00
_cell.angle_beta   90.00
_cell.angle_gamma   90.00
#
_symmetry.space_group_name_H-M   'P 1'
#
loop_
_entity.id
_entity.type
_entity.pdbx_description
1 polymer ?
#
loop_
_entity_poly.entity_id
_entity_poly.type
_entity_poly.pdbx_seq_one_letter_code
_entity_poly.pdbx_strand_id
1 'polypeptide(L)'
;MFKQFLYLDEQKMYSLSSQLFEGITEYILNENESSESEETKQNGPLASGRIMADVINSTIKSTEKRFLHDHSFILLENELLKGKHILNIDEKTIFENEDFEKFSFVKVKARAIFNDINKINELFENFNSLGEALTYLNIESEIEKILQNKNNLSEKEQNQFNQEIKRLRKKENIIKLAETNNLRRDDDFLKNLSLITNYGFSEDFEIQQKVNNFLFTSTLNRENLRESEKSLIKKYSRQSEKEIVILGIITQTLKENTLEIKNIEGKNLKEGLSNIIEHLANIELSLFGKASNEIIIDPIAVYIEL
;
A
#
# COMPACT_ATOMS: atom_id res chain seq x y z
N MET A 1 19.34 -16.71 1.47
CA MET A 1 17.94 -16.84 1.93
C MET A 1 17.04 -16.60 0.72
N PHE A 2 16.01 -17.42 0.51
CA PHE A 2 15.13 -17.24 -0.65
C PHE A 2 14.15 -16.09 -0.39
N LYS A 3 13.88 -15.30 -1.43
CA LYS A 3 12.95 -14.16 -1.38
C LYS A 3 11.84 -14.34 -2.40
N GLN A 4 10.60 -14.16 -1.96
CA GLN A 4 9.45 -14.10 -2.85
C GLN A 4 9.04 -12.63 -3.01
N PHE A 5 9.35 -12.03 -4.16
CA PHE A 5 9.01 -10.63 -4.43
C PHE A 5 7.52 -10.44 -4.72
N LEU A 6 6.92 -9.47 -4.03
CA LEU A 6 5.56 -8.98 -4.26
C LEU A 6 5.59 -7.69 -5.10
N TYR A 7 6.63 -6.88 -4.93
CA TYR A 7 6.86 -5.60 -5.61
C TYR A 7 8.37 -5.41 -5.84
N LEU A 8 8.76 -4.87 -6.99
CA LEU A 8 10.12 -4.41 -7.27
C LEU A 8 10.09 -3.20 -8.20
N ASP A 9 10.59 -2.06 -7.73
CA ASP A 9 10.84 -0.88 -8.54
C ASP A 9 12.20 -1.01 -9.24
N GLU A 10 12.16 -1.59 -10.45
CA GLU A 10 13.37 -1.92 -11.20
C GLU A 10 14.15 -0.66 -11.59
N GLN A 11 13.46 0.39 -12.01
CA GLN A 11 14.09 1.66 -12.39
C GLN A 11 14.82 2.29 -11.21
N LYS A 12 14.16 2.37 -10.04
CA LYS A 12 14.77 2.91 -8.82
C LYS A 12 15.95 2.06 -8.37
N MET A 13 15.80 0.73 -8.39
CA MET A 13 16.88 -0.20 -8.07
C MET A 13 18.10 0.04 -8.97
N TYR A 14 17.93 0.15 -10.29
CA TYR A 14 19.05 0.40 -11.21
C TYR A 14 19.68 1.78 -11.02
N SER A 15 18.87 2.82 -10.80
CA SER A 15 19.36 4.17 -10.54
C SER A 15 20.20 4.27 -9.26
N LEU A 16 19.80 3.57 -8.20
CA LEU A 16 20.58 3.48 -6.97
C LEU A 16 21.85 2.66 -7.16
N SER A 17 21.74 1.57 -7.91
CA SER A 17 22.86 0.72 -8.24
C SER A 17 23.97 1.48 -8.98
N SER A 18 23.63 2.27 -10.01
CA SER A 18 24.64 3.04 -10.76
C SER A 18 25.39 4.08 -9.92
N GLN A 19 24.82 4.51 -8.78
CA GLN A 19 25.47 5.42 -7.83
C GLN A 19 26.36 4.68 -6.82
N LEU A 20 26.03 3.45 -6.48
CA LEU A 20 26.73 2.66 -5.45
C LEU A 20 27.91 1.85 -6.01
N PHE A 21 27.80 1.38 -7.25
CA PHE A 21 28.84 0.57 -7.87
C PHE A 21 29.66 1.41 -8.85
N GLU A 22 30.95 1.57 -8.54
CA GLU A 22 31.92 2.21 -9.44
C GLU A 22 32.00 1.45 -10.78
N GLY A 23 32.04 2.20 -11.89
CA GLY A 23 32.28 1.66 -13.23
C GLY A 23 31.05 1.11 -13.99
N ILE A 24 29.83 1.12 -13.41
CA ILE A 24 28.61 0.70 -14.15
C ILE A 24 28.39 1.59 -15.38
N THR A 25 28.44 2.91 -15.19
CA THR A 25 28.17 3.87 -16.27
C THR A 25 29.21 3.77 -17.38
N GLU A 26 30.49 3.64 -17.02
CA GLU A 26 31.58 3.46 -17.98
C GLU A 26 31.45 2.14 -18.75
N TYR A 27 31.09 1.04 -18.08
CA TYR A 27 30.88 -0.24 -18.74
C TYR A 27 29.70 -0.21 -19.73
N ILE A 28 28.55 0.38 -19.33
CA ILE A 28 27.38 0.52 -20.22
C ILE A 28 27.72 1.35 -21.47
N LEU A 29 28.49 2.44 -21.31
CA LEU A 29 28.91 3.28 -22.43
C LEU A 29 29.90 2.55 -23.34
N ASN A 30 30.89 1.85 -22.77
CA ASN A 30 31.91 1.15 -23.53
C ASN A 30 31.38 -0.10 -24.27
N GLU A 31 30.41 -0.83 -23.69
CA GLU A 31 29.83 -2.02 -24.36
C GLU A 31 28.97 -1.64 -25.60
N ASN A 32 28.51 -0.38 -25.68
CA ASN A 32 27.86 0.13 -26.89
C ASN A 32 28.87 0.49 -28.00
N GLU A 33 30.16 0.66 -27.67
CA GLU A 33 31.24 0.97 -28.63
C GLU A 33 32.14 -0.24 -28.96
N SER A 34 32.21 -1.26 -28.09
CA SER A 34 33.09 -2.42 -28.29
C SER A 34 32.42 -3.73 -27.89
N SER A 35 32.24 -4.61 -28.87
CA SER A 35 31.85 -6.01 -28.69
C SER A 35 33.10 -6.89 -28.59
N GLU A 36 33.79 -6.91 -27.44
CA GLU A 36 34.82 -7.92 -27.18
C GLU A 36 34.91 -8.23 -25.68
N SER A 37 34.66 -9.51 -25.37
CA SER A 37 34.52 -10.05 -24.02
C SER A 37 35.88 -10.41 -23.41
N GLU A 38 36.24 -9.81 -22.27
CA GLU A 38 37.31 -10.32 -21.40
C GLU A 38 36.73 -10.79 -20.05
N GLU A 39 36.68 -12.12 -19.87
CA GLU A 39 36.36 -12.75 -18.58
C GLU A 39 37.51 -12.56 -17.59
N THR A 40 37.31 -11.70 -16.59
CA THR A 40 38.20 -11.59 -15.42
C THR A 40 37.44 -11.97 -14.15
N LYS A 41 37.84 -13.09 -13.54
CA LYS A 41 37.31 -13.60 -12.26
C LYS A 41 37.91 -12.81 -11.09
N GLN A 42 37.27 -11.73 -10.68
CA GLN A 42 37.64 -11.00 -9.47
C GLN A 42 36.39 -10.77 -8.63
N ASN A 43 36.35 -11.28 -7.39
CA ASN A 43 35.20 -11.09 -6.51
C ASN A 43 35.34 -9.74 -5.78
N GLY A 44 34.44 -8.78 -6.07
CA GLY A 44 34.42 -7.45 -5.45
C GLY A 44 33.39 -6.49 -6.07
N PRO A 45 33.29 -5.24 -5.59
CA PRO A 45 32.34 -4.24 -6.08
C PRO A 45 32.37 -4.02 -7.60
N LEU A 46 33.56 -4.07 -8.20
CA LEU A 46 33.76 -3.98 -9.65
C LEU A 46 33.08 -5.11 -10.43
N ALA A 47 33.09 -6.35 -9.91
CA ALA A 47 32.42 -7.46 -10.56
C ALA A 47 30.91 -7.44 -10.37
N SER A 48 30.43 -7.02 -9.20
CA SER A 48 28.99 -6.76 -8.99
C SER A 48 28.48 -5.64 -9.90
N GLY A 49 29.28 -4.59 -10.11
CA GLY A 49 28.99 -3.52 -11.06
C GLY A 49 28.87 -4.03 -12.49
N ARG A 50 29.81 -4.87 -12.97
CA ARG A 50 29.73 -5.48 -14.30
C ARG A 50 28.45 -6.32 -14.48
N ILE A 51 28.11 -7.18 -13.52
CA ILE A 51 26.89 -7.99 -13.58
C ILE A 51 25.64 -7.10 -13.69
N MET A 52 25.58 -6.01 -12.93
CA MET A 52 24.46 -5.06 -13.02
C MET A 52 24.41 -4.35 -14.37
N ALA A 53 25.58 -3.95 -14.89
CA ALA A 53 25.68 -3.29 -16.18
C ALA A 53 25.22 -4.22 -17.32
N ASP A 54 25.62 -5.49 -17.28
CA ASP A 54 25.16 -6.52 -18.21
C ASP A 54 23.63 -6.65 -18.17
N VAL A 55 23.03 -6.73 -16.97
CA VAL A 55 21.57 -6.83 -16.78
C VAL A 55 20.83 -5.59 -17.31
N ILE A 56 21.38 -4.40 -17.08
CA ILE A 56 20.79 -3.16 -17.60
C ILE A 56 20.85 -3.16 -19.15
N ASN A 57 21.98 -3.54 -19.73
CA ASN A 57 22.16 -3.59 -21.18
C ASN A 57 21.29 -4.64 -21.86
N SER A 58 21.12 -5.80 -21.25
CA SER A 58 20.27 -6.87 -21.76
C SER A 58 18.78 -6.51 -21.67
N THR A 59 18.37 -5.74 -20.65
CA THR A 59 17.03 -5.16 -20.52
C THR A 59 16.76 -4.09 -21.60
N ILE A 60 17.77 -3.27 -21.95
CA ILE A 60 17.66 -2.26 -23.01
C ILE A 60 17.51 -2.93 -24.39
N LYS A 61 18.21 -4.06 -24.61
CA LYS A 61 18.26 -4.76 -25.91
C LYS A 61 17.15 -5.82 -26.08
N SER A 62 16.48 -6.25 -25.02
CA SER A 62 15.38 -7.22 -25.08
C SER A 62 14.43 -7.14 -23.89
N THR A 63 13.15 -7.40 -24.12
CA THR A 63 12.14 -7.60 -23.06
C THR A 63 12.51 -8.83 -22.23
N GLU A 64 13.15 -8.59 -21.09
CA GLU A 64 13.95 -9.60 -20.40
C GLU A 64 13.25 -10.38 -19.28
N LYS A 65 13.95 -11.43 -18.84
CA LYS A 65 13.48 -12.48 -17.95
C LYS A 65 13.60 -12.03 -16.48
N ARG A 66 12.47 -12.03 -15.77
CA ARG A 66 12.28 -11.61 -14.36
C ARG A 66 13.38 -11.99 -13.33
N PHE A 67 14.11 -13.09 -13.53
CA PHE A 67 15.13 -13.55 -12.60
C PHE A 67 16.36 -12.62 -12.49
N LEU A 68 16.65 -11.83 -13.52
CA LEU A 68 17.81 -10.93 -13.52
C LEU A 68 17.61 -9.74 -12.59
N HIS A 69 16.38 -9.22 -12.54
CA HIS A 69 15.99 -8.13 -11.64
C HIS A 69 16.07 -8.56 -10.18
N ASP A 70 15.60 -9.77 -9.86
CA ASP A 70 15.66 -10.31 -8.50
C ASP A 70 17.11 -10.49 -8.02
N HIS A 71 18.00 -10.96 -8.89
CA HIS A 71 19.44 -11.06 -8.57
C HIS A 71 20.08 -9.67 -8.39
N SER A 72 19.76 -8.71 -9.25
CA SER A 72 20.26 -7.33 -9.16
C SER A 72 19.84 -6.67 -7.85
N PHE A 73 18.60 -6.90 -7.41
CA PHE A 73 18.14 -6.42 -6.11
C PHE A 73 18.95 -7.02 -4.96
N ILE A 74 19.25 -8.32 -5.01
CA ILE A 74 20.07 -8.98 -3.97
C ILE A 74 21.46 -8.35 -3.90
N LEU A 75 22.08 -8.03 -5.04
CA LEU A 75 23.37 -7.34 -5.08
C LEU A 75 23.27 -5.94 -4.44
N LEU A 76 22.26 -5.15 -4.81
CA LEU A 76 22.02 -3.83 -4.22
C LEU A 76 21.85 -3.90 -2.69
N GLU A 77 20.98 -4.77 -2.21
CA GLU A 77 20.71 -4.92 -0.78
C GLU A 77 21.99 -5.31 -0.01
N ASN A 78 22.78 -6.24 -0.56
CA ASN A 78 24.00 -6.68 0.10
C ASN A 78 25.03 -5.55 0.22
N GLU A 79 25.19 -4.70 -0.80
CA GLU A 79 26.09 -3.55 -0.71
C GLU A 79 25.58 -2.50 0.29
N LEU A 80 24.28 -2.21 0.28
CA LEU A 80 23.69 -1.31 1.27
C LEU A 80 23.87 -1.82 2.71
N LEU A 81 23.77 -3.14 2.93
CA LEU A 81 24.04 -3.77 4.22
C LEU A 81 25.53 -3.69 4.60
N LYS A 82 26.45 -3.98 3.67
CA LYS A 82 27.90 -3.88 3.90
C LYS A 82 28.33 -2.47 4.24
N GLY A 83 27.79 -1.47 3.54
CA GLY A 83 28.03 -0.05 3.78
C GLY A 83 27.34 0.49 5.03
N LYS A 84 26.52 -0.31 5.72
CA LYS A 84 25.71 0.10 6.89
C LYS A 84 24.81 1.30 6.56
N HIS A 85 24.22 1.32 5.38
CA HIS A 85 23.31 2.38 4.94
C HIS A 85 21.84 2.11 5.30
N ILE A 86 21.52 0.90 5.79
CA ILE A 86 20.16 0.45 6.10
C ILE A 86 19.94 0.38 7.60
N LEU A 87 18.88 1.04 8.07
CA LEU A 87 18.26 0.78 9.36
C LEU A 87 17.39 -0.49 9.27
N ASN A 88 17.78 -1.56 9.96
CA ASN A 88 17.01 -2.81 9.98
C ASN A 88 16.05 -2.79 11.16
N ILE A 89 14.75 -2.99 10.89
CA ILE A 89 13.67 -2.93 11.87
C ILE A 89 12.83 -4.20 11.80
N ASP A 90 12.67 -4.85 12.94
CA ASP A 90 11.73 -5.93 13.19
C ASP A 90 10.99 -5.73 14.53
N GLU A 91 10.07 -6.63 14.88
CA GLU A 91 9.29 -6.57 16.13
C GLU A 91 10.14 -6.52 17.41
N LYS A 92 11.42 -6.92 17.36
CA LYS A 92 12.33 -6.96 18.52
C LYS A 92 13.35 -5.83 18.51
N THR A 93 13.40 -5.07 17.43
CA THR A 93 14.37 -3.99 17.26
C THR A 93 14.00 -2.82 18.16
N ILE A 94 15.00 -2.31 18.89
CA ILE A 94 14.91 -1.08 19.67
C ILE A 94 15.55 0.02 18.83
N PHE A 95 14.82 1.10 18.59
CA PHE A 95 15.24 2.25 17.78
C PHE A 95 14.58 3.52 18.29
N GLU A 96 15.21 4.66 18.03
CA GLU A 96 14.74 5.99 18.46
C GLU A 96 14.53 6.91 17.25
N ASN A 97 13.93 8.07 17.47
CA ASN A 97 13.58 9.01 16.40
C ASN A 97 14.83 9.48 15.62
N GLU A 98 15.94 9.65 16.32
CA GLU A 98 17.23 10.11 15.82
C GLU A 98 17.84 9.12 14.81
N ASP A 99 17.42 7.86 14.82
CA ASP A 99 17.93 6.88 13.86
C ASP A 99 17.39 7.18 12.45
N PHE A 100 16.16 7.69 12.33
CA PHE A 100 15.58 8.06 11.04
C PHE A 100 16.22 9.31 10.41
N GLU A 101 16.99 10.08 11.18
CA GLU A 101 17.77 11.21 10.66
C GLU A 101 19.18 10.78 10.19
N LYS A 102 19.67 9.61 10.65
CA LYS A 102 21.01 9.09 10.31
C LYS A 102 21.00 8.20 9.07
N PHE A 103 19.89 7.49 8.85
CA PHE A 103 19.77 6.52 7.76
C PHE A 103 18.84 7.04 6.68
N SER A 104 19.25 6.90 5.41
CA SER A 104 18.38 7.18 4.26
C SER A 104 17.55 5.96 3.86
N PHE A 105 18.02 4.76 4.18
CA PHE A 105 17.33 3.51 3.84
C PHE A 105 16.83 2.80 5.09
N VAL A 106 15.68 2.15 4.97
CA VAL A 106 15.10 1.33 6.03
C VAL A 106 14.63 0.00 5.45
N LYS A 107 14.88 -1.07 6.22
CA LYS A 107 14.36 -2.41 5.97
C LYS A 107 13.42 -2.78 7.12
N VAL A 108 12.12 -2.75 6.88
CA VAL A 108 11.10 -3.08 7.88
C VAL A 108 10.57 -4.49 7.64
N LYS A 109 10.59 -5.34 8.67
CA LYS A 109 10.03 -6.69 8.66
C LYS A 109 8.95 -6.81 9.72
N ALA A 110 7.70 -6.88 9.28
CA ALA A 110 6.54 -6.98 10.17
C ALA A 110 5.31 -7.49 9.41
N ARG A 111 4.25 -7.83 10.15
CA ARG A 111 2.93 -8.01 9.55
C ARG A 111 2.45 -6.70 8.92
N ALA A 112 1.74 -6.84 7.82
CA ALA A 112 1.37 -5.75 6.94
C ALA A 112 -0.15 -5.62 6.81
N ILE A 113 -0.61 -4.38 6.60
CA ILE A 113 -1.98 -4.05 6.23
C ILE A 113 -1.95 -3.50 4.81
N PHE A 114 -2.78 -4.06 3.93
CA PHE A 114 -2.95 -3.58 2.55
C PHE A 114 -4.16 -2.64 2.47
N ASN A 115 -3.88 -1.35 2.25
CA ASN A 115 -4.89 -0.34 2.01
C ASN A 115 -5.04 -0.12 0.51
N ASP A 116 -6.24 -0.36 0.00
CA ASP A 116 -6.57 -0.19 -1.40
C ASP A 116 -7.73 0.79 -1.50
N ILE A 117 -7.39 2.03 -1.81
CA ILE A 117 -8.34 3.15 -1.82
C ILE A 117 -9.47 2.90 -2.82
N ASN A 118 -9.15 2.32 -3.98
CA ASN A 118 -10.13 1.94 -5.00
C ASN A 118 -11.19 1.00 -4.42
N LYS A 119 -10.77 0.04 -3.59
CA LYS A 119 -11.69 -0.92 -2.98
C LYS A 119 -12.48 -0.33 -1.81
N ILE A 120 -11.94 0.68 -1.13
CA ILE A 120 -12.68 1.45 -0.11
C ILE A 120 -13.76 2.29 -0.78
N ASN A 121 -13.46 2.96 -1.89
CA ASN A 121 -14.45 3.73 -2.64
C ASN A 121 -15.54 2.84 -3.24
N GLU A 122 -15.17 1.68 -3.79
CA GLU A 122 -16.15 0.67 -4.23
C GLU A 122 -17.05 0.22 -3.06
N LEU A 123 -16.50 0.09 -1.85
CA LEU A 123 -17.30 -0.20 -0.66
C LEU A 123 -18.27 0.92 -0.34
N PHE A 124 -17.86 2.20 -0.40
CA PHE A 124 -18.77 3.33 -0.15
C PHE A 124 -19.91 3.39 -1.15
N GLU A 125 -19.62 3.21 -2.44
CA GLU A 125 -20.63 3.18 -3.51
C GLU A 125 -21.66 2.08 -3.32
N ASN A 126 -21.23 0.93 -2.80
CA ASN A 126 -22.09 -0.24 -2.64
C ASN A 126 -22.57 -0.47 -1.20
N PHE A 127 -22.20 0.39 -0.25
CA PHE A 127 -22.37 0.15 1.19
C PHE A 127 -23.82 -0.17 1.55
N ASN A 128 -24.73 0.69 1.12
CA ASN A 128 -26.15 0.56 1.38
C ASN A 128 -26.76 -0.69 0.74
N SER A 129 -26.42 -0.97 -0.53
CA SER A 129 -26.88 -2.16 -1.25
C SER A 129 -26.39 -3.46 -0.59
N LEU A 130 -25.12 -3.49 -0.15
CA LEU A 130 -24.54 -4.62 0.57
C LEU A 130 -25.22 -4.82 1.93
N GLY A 131 -25.44 -3.74 2.67
CA GLY A 131 -26.10 -3.81 3.97
C GLY A 131 -27.55 -4.25 3.90
N GLU A 132 -28.30 -3.79 2.90
CA GLU A 132 -29.66 -4.26 2.62
C GLU A 132 -29.68 -5.74 2.24
N ALA A 133 -28.73 -6.19 1.40
CA ALA A 133 -28.61 -7.60 1.03
C ALA A 133 -28.28 -8.49 2.23
N LEU A 134 -27.32 -8.09 3.09
CA LEU A 134 -27.00 -8.81 4.32
C LEU A 134 -28.21 -8.87 5.27
N THR A 135 -28.94 -7.76 5.41
CA THR A 135 -30.14 -7.70 6.23
C THR A 135 -31.23 -8.63 5.71
N TYR A 136 -31.43 -8.66 4.39
CA TYR A 136 -32.35 -9.59 3.74
C TYR A 136 -31.99 -11.05 4.02
N LEU A 137 -30.72 -11.44 3.86
CA LEU A 137 -30.26 -12.80 4.13
C LEU A 137 -30.46 -13.21 5.59
N ASN A 138 -30.24 -12.30 6.53
CA ASN A 138 -30.50 -12.54 7.96
C ASN A 138 -32.01 -12.76 8.22
N ILE A 139 -32.87 -11.93 7.63
CA ILE A 139 -34.33 -12.08 7.73
C ILE A 139 -34.78 -13.43 7.17
N GLU A 140 -34.25 -13.85 6.01
CA GLU A 140 -34.58 -15.17 5.43
C GLU A 140 -34.14 -16.32 6.35
N SER A 141 -32.97 -16.23 6.99
CA SER A 141 -32.52 -17.23 7.97
C SER A 141 -33.44 -17.29 9.20
N GLU A 142 -33.96 -16.14 9.67
CA GLU A 142 -34.94 -16.10 10.75
C GLU A 142 -36.28 -16.71 10.34
N ILE A 143 -36.75 -16.39 9.14
CA ILE A 143 -37.97 -16.95 8.56
C ILE A 143 -37.87 -18.48 8.44
N GLU A 144 -36.73 -19.02 8.02
CA GLU A 144 -36.52 -20.47 7.95
C GLU A 144 -36.64 -21.15 9.32
N LYS A 145 -36.03 -20.58 10.37
CA LYS A 145 -36.16 -21.09 11.75
C LYS A 145 -37.60 -21.05 12.24
N ILE A 146 -38.29 -19.96 11.94
CA ILE A 146 -39.71 -19.74 12.19
C ILE A 146 -40.52 -20.86 11.50
N LEU A 147 -40.30 -21.12 10.22
CA LEU A 147 -41.00 -22.15 9.44
C LEU A 147 -40.72 -23.58 9.91
N GLN A 148 -39.54 -23.89 10.43
CA GLN A 148 -39.23 -25.22 10.98
C GLN A 148 -40.11 -25.60 12.19
N ASN A 149 -40.61 -24.61 12.93
CA ASN A 149 -41.51 -24.82 14.08
C ASN A 149 -43.00 -24.91 13.70
N LYS A 150 -43.34 -24.90 12.40
CA LYS A 150 -44.71 -24.75 11.91
C LYS A 150 -45.61 -25.98 12.09
N ASN A 151 -45.04 -27.17 12.29
CA ASN A 151 -45.76 -28.45 12.16
C ASN A 151 -46.81 -28.73 13.26
N ASN A 152 -46.96 -27.88 14.29
CA ASN A 152 -47.94 -28.04 15.37
C ASN A 152 -48.89 -26.84 15.57
N LEU A 153 -48.98 -25.91 14.62
CA LEU A 153 -49.75 -24.67 14.76
C LEU A 153 -51.19 -24.78 14.23
N SER A 154 -52.15 -24.20 14.95
CA SER A 154 -53.54 -24.05 14.50
C SER A 154 -53.65 -23.10 13.29
N GLU A 155 -54.75 -23.19 12.54
CA GLU A 155 -54.98 -22.37 11.34
C GLU A 155 -54.90 -20.85 11.60
N LYS A 156 -55.33 -20.41 12.79
CA LYS A 156 -55.22 -19.01 13.22
C LYS A 156 -53.77 -18.58 13.44
N GLU A 157 -52.97 -19.45 14.08
CA GLU A 157 -51.54 -19.21 14.32
C GLU A 157 -50.76 -19.22 12.99
N GLN A 158 -51.10 -20.12 12.06
CA GLN A 158 -50.50 -20.15 10.73
C GLN A 158 -50.75 -18.86 9.93
N ASN A 159 -51.95 -18.28 10.02
CA ASN A 159 -52.27 -17.02 9.37
C ASN A 159 -51.51 -15.83 9.97
N GLN A 160 -51.36 -15.78 11.29
CA GLN A 160 -50.53 -14.76 11.95
C GLN A 160 -49.06 -14.87 11.51
N PHE A 161 -48.54 -16.10 11.43
CA PHE A 161 -47.19 -16.40 10.95
C PHE A 161 -46.95 -15.89 9.53
N ASN A 162 -47.86 -16.17 8.61
CA ASN A 162 -47.73 -15.75 7.22
C ASN A 162 -47.78 -14.21 7.09
N GLN A 163 -48.57 -13.53 7.93
CA GLN A 163 -48.60 -12.07 7.99
C GLN A 163 -47.29 -11.48 8.53
N GLU A 164 -46.71 -12.11 9.55
CA GLU A 164 -45.43 -11.69 10.13
C GLU A 164 -44.28 -11.86 9.13
N ILE A 165 -44.20 -13.01 8.44
CA ILE A 165 -43.22 -13.25 7.36
C ILE A 165 -43.37 -12.20 6.26
N LYS A 166 -44.60 -11.93 5.82
CA LYS A 166 -44.88 -10.90 4.80
C LYS A 166 -44.47 -9.52 5.28
N ARG A 167 -44.64 -9.22 6.56
CA ARG A 167 -44.18 -7.97 7.18
C ARG A 167 -42.65 -7.91 7.14
N LEU A 168 -41.95 -8.93 7.61
CA LEU A 168 -40.47 -8.96 7.67
C LEU A 168 -39.83 -8.72 6.28
N ARG A 169 -40.39 -9.32 5.23
CA ARG A 169 -39.91 -9.16 3.84
C ARG A 169 -40.21 -7.80 3.19
N LYS A 170 -40.97 -6.92 3.85
CA LYS A 170 -41.24 -5.58 3.29
C LYS A 170 -39.94 -4.78 3.18
N LYS A 171 -39.75 -4.11 2.04
CA LYS A 171 -38.58 -3.26 1.79
C LYS A 171 -38.38 -2.21 2.89
N GLU A 172 -39.46 -1.61 3.39
CA GLU A 172 -39.35 -0.61 4.47
C GLU A 172 -38.78 -1.21 5.76
N ASN A 173 -39.02 -2.49 6.04
CA ASN A 173 -38.46 -3.15 7.21
C ASN A 173 -36.99 -3.53 7.00
N ILE A 174 -36.62 -3.98 5.80
CA ILE A 174 -35.22 -4.24 5.45
C ILE A 174 -34.39 -2.97 5.60
N ILE A 175 -34.86 -1.84 5.06
CA ILE A 175 -34.20 -0.54 5.17
C ILE A 175 -34.05 -0.13 6.64
N LYS A 176 -35.14 -0.16 7.41
CA LYS A 176 -35.12 0.23 8.84
C LYS A 176 -34.20 -0.64 9.68
N LEU A 177 -34.18 -1.95 9.44
CA LEU A 177 -33.31 -2.88 10.14
C LEU A 177 -31.84 -2.67 9.73
N ALA A 178 -31.57 -2.42 8.45
CA ALA A 178 -30.22 -2.10 7.98
C ALA A 178 -29.71 -0.80 8.63
N GLU A 179 -30.53 0.24 8.70
CA GLU A 179 -30.20 1.51 9.37
C GLU A 179 -29.94 1.31 10.88
N THR A 180 -30.82 0.58 11.56
CA THR A 180 -30.70 0.30 13.00
C THR A 180 -29.42 -0.47 13.33
N ASN A 181 -28.96 -1.33 12.42
CA ASN A 181 -27.73 -2.10 12.56
C ASN A 181 -26.48 -1.42 12.00
N ASN A 182 -26.55 -0.13 11.62
CA ASN A 182 -25.45 0.62 10.99
C ASN A 182 -24.95 0.02 9.66
N LEU A 183 -25.79 -0.78 8.99
CA LEU A 183 -25.54 -1.35 7.66
C LEU A 183 -26.11 -0.46 6.54
N ARG A 184 -26.74 0.66 6.89
CA ARG A 184 -27.16 1.69 5.93
C ARG A 184 -26.81 3.08 6.48
N ARG A 185 -26.38 3.96 5.60
CA ARG A 185 -26.05 5.37 5.87
C ARG A 185 -26.75 6.27 4.86
N ASP A 186 -26.74 7.57 5.14
CA ASP A 186 -27.21 8.59 4.22
C ASP A 186 -26.39 8.57 2.91
N ASP A 187 -27.06 8.66 1.76
CA ASP A 187 -26.41 8.53 0.45
C ASP A 187 -25.49 9.73 0.16
N ASP A 188 -25.87 10.94 0.57
CA ASP A 188 -25.02 12.13 0.41
C ASP A 188 -23.80 12.08 1.33
N PHE A 189 -23.94 11.54 2.55
CA PHE A 189 -22.81 11.27 3.43
C PHE A 189 -21.78 10.34 2.77
N LEU A 190 -22.21 9.20 2.22
CA LEU A 190 -21.32 8.24 1.54
C LEU A 190 -20.67 8.86 0.30
N LYS A 191 -21.43 9.64 -0.47
CA LYS A 191 -20.92 10.34 -1.65
C LYS A 191 -19.84 11.37 -1.30
N ASN A 192 -20.06 12.16 -0.24
CA ASN A 192 -19.08 13.13 0.23
C ASN A 192 -17.84 12.45 0.82
N LEU A 193 -18.00 11.32 1.50
CA LEU A 193 -16.87 10.54 1.99
C LEU A 193 -16.01 9.98 0.84
N SER A 194 -16.64 9.46 -0.21
CA SER A 194 -15.97 9.02 -1.43
C SER A 194 -15.25 10.19 -2.13
N LEU A 195 -15.85 11.37 -2.19
CA LEU A 195 -15.22 12.58 -2.75
C LEU A 195 -13.93 12.94 -2.00
N ILE A 196 -13.98 13.00 -0.66
CA ILE A 196 -12.82 13.34 0.18
C ILE A 196 -11.72 12.28 0.02
N THR A 197 -12.09 11.00 0.02
CA THR A 197 -11.13 9.89 -0.04
C THR A 197 -10.46 9.81 -1.42
N ASN A 198 -11.22 10.00 -2.51
CA ASN A 198 -10.66 10.06 -3.86
C ASN A 198 -9.71 11.23 -4.05
N TYR A 199 -10.06 12.41 -3.51
CA TYR A 199 -9.22 13.59 -3.64
C TYR A 199 -7.89 13.46 -2.88
N GLY A 200 -7.95 12.92 -1.66
CA GLY A 200 -6.77 12.86 -0.78
C GLY A 200 -5.80 11.73 -1.03
N PHE A 201 -6.32 10.56 -1.41
CA PHE A 201 -5.53 9.34 -1.49
C PHE A 201 -5.41 8.79 -2.93
N SER A 202 -5.89 9.51 -3.94
CA SER A 202 -5.54 9.35 -5.38
C SER A 202 -5.33 7.92 -5.90
N GLU A 203 -6.27 7.00 -5.63
CA GLU A 203 -6.21 5.59 -6.05
C GLU A 203 -5.02 4.76 -5.51
N ASP A 204 -4.35 5.25 -4.47
CA ASP A 204 -3.15 4.65 -3.91
C ASP A 204 -3.37 3.21 -3.43
N PHE A 205 -2.33 2.40 -3.59
CA PHE A 205 -2.23 1.07 -2.99
C PHE A 205 -1.09 1.08 -1.99
N GLU A 206 -1.42 1.13 -0.70
CA GLU A 206 -0.44 1.29 0.37
C GLU A 206 -0.25 -0.02 1.14
N ILE A 207 0.98 -0.19 1.62
CA ILE A 207 1.31 -1.16 2.67
C ILE A 207 1.66 -0.40 3.93
N GLN A 208 0.99 -0.76 5.02
CA GLN A 208 1.26 -0.25 6.36
C GLN A 208 1.81 -1.35 7.24
N GLN A 209 2.88 -1.04 7.98
CA GLN A 209 3.50 -1.93 8.95
C GLN A 209 3.61 -1.21 10.29
N LYS A 210 3.14 -1.85 11.36
CA LYS A 210 3.27 -1.30 12.71
C LYS A 210 4.36 -2.05 13.46
N VAL A 211 5.37 -1.32 13.93
CA VAL A 211 6.43 -1.85 14.78
C VAL A 211 6.59 -0.92 15.98
N ASN A 212 6.49 -1.49 17.19
CA ASN A 212 6.43 -0.70 18.43
C ASN A 212 5.32 0.36 18.37
N ASN A 213 5.68 1.62 18.58
CA ASN A 213 4.77 2.77 18.50
C ASN A 213 4.80 3.46 17.14
N PHE A 214 5.53 2.95 16.15
CA PHE A 214 5.70 3.57 14.84
C PHE A 214 4.84 2.90 13.77
N LEU A 215 4.33 3.73 12.86
CA LEU A 215 3.66 3.30 11.64
C LEU A 215 4.60 3.56 10.46
N PHE A 216 4.84 2.54 9.65
CA PHE A 216 5.59 2.64 8.42
C PHE A 216 4.64 2.47 7.25
N THR A 217 4.60 3.45 6.37
CA THR A 217 3.67 3.46 5.22
C THR A 217 4.45 3.56 3.92
N SER A 218 4.10 2.69 2.98
CA SER A 218 4.67 2.67 1.63
C SER A 218 3.56 2.64 0.59
N THR A 219 3.52 3.67 -0.26
CA THR A 219 2.69 3.68 -1.46
C THR A 219 3.36 2.88 -2.55
N LEU A 220 2.66 1.88 -3.09
CA LEU A 220 3.17 1.02 -4.15
C LEU A 220 2.68 1.49 -5.51
N ASN A 221 3.62 1.73 -6.43
CA ASN A 221 3.25 1.83 -7.85
C ASN A 221 2.72 0.46 -8.35
N ARG A 222 1.45 0.43 -8.77
CA ARG A 222 0.76 -0.78 -9.25
C ARG A 222 1.49 -1.45 -10.43
N GLU A 223 2.19 -0.68 -11.25
CA GLU A 223 2.96 -1.20 -12.41
C GLU A 223 4.16 -2.07 -11.99
N ASN A 224 4.69 -1.84 -10.79
CA ASN A 224 5.86 -2.55 -10.25
C ASN A 224 5.47 -3.80 -9.42
N LEU A 225 4.18 -4.12 -9.33
CA LEU A 225 3.71 -5.33 -8.65
C LEU A 225 4.00 -6.57 -9.47
N ARG A 226 4.46 -7.64 -8.80
CA ARG A 226 4.73 -8.93 -9.46
C ARG A 226 3.46 -9.71 -9.78
N GLU A 227 2.35 -9.37 -9.15
CA GLU A 227 1.01 -9.92 -9.34
C GLU A 227 -0.04 -8.85 -9.00
N SER A 228 -1.29 -9.06 -9.42
CA SER A 228 -2.34 -8.08 -9.15
C SER A 228 -2.64 -7.96 -7.64
N GLU A 229 -3.11 -6.78 -7.23
CA GLU A 229 -3.53 -6.44 -5.88
C GLU A 229 -4.60 -7.41 -5.38
N LYS A 230 -5.55 -7.78 -6.26
CA LYS A 230 -6.56 -8.80 -5.96
C LYS A 230 -5.93 -10.15 -5.61
N SER A 231 -4.86 -10.54 -6.32
CA SER A 231 -4.15 -11.79 -6.05
C SER A 231 -3.36 -11.70 -4.74
N LEU A 232 -2.67 -10.57 -4.48
CA LEU A 232 -1.99 -10.32 -3.22
C LEU A 232 -2.96 -10.41 -2.02
N ILE A 233 -4.06 -9.67 -2.07
CA ILE A 233 -5.07 -9.65 -1.01
C ILE A 233 -5.70 -11.05 -0.83
N LYS A 234 -5.88 -11.82 -1.90
CA LYS A 234 -6.43 -13.18 -1.79
C LYS A 234 -5.47 -14.16 -1.12
N LYS A 235 -4.16 -14.00 -1.32
CA LYS A 235 -3.12 -14.87 -0.76
C LYS A 235 -2.74 -14.48 0.67
N TYR A 236 -2.66 -13.18 0.94
CA TYR A 236 -2.10 -12.64 2.19
C TYR A 236 -3.15 -11.98 3.09
N SER A 237 -4.41 -11.88 2.65
CA SER A 237 -5.47 -11.10 3.31
C SER A 237 -5.14 -9.60 3.37
N ARG A 238 -6.13 -8.78 3.77
CA ARG A 238 -5.88 -7.34 4.00
C ARG A 238 -4.98 -7.09 5.20
N GLN A 239 -4.94 -8.02 6.15
CA GLN A 239 -4.02 -8.04 7.27
C GLN A 239 -3.22 -9.34 7.16
N SER A 240 -1.92 -9.23 6.97
CA SER A 240 -1.07 -10.39 6.73
C SER A 240 -0.77 -11.16 8.01
N GLU A 241 -0.87 -12.49 7.93
CA GLU A 241 -0.42 -13.36 9.02
C GLU A 241 1.11 -13.54 8.97
N LYS A 242 1.66 -13.61 7.76
CA LYS A 242 3.10 -13.67 7.48
C LYS A 242 3.71 -12.27 7.55
N GLU A 243 4.94 -12.21 8.05
CA GLU A 243 5.74 -11.00 7.98
C GLU A 243 6.13 -10.72 6.54
N ILE A 244 6.01 -9.45 6.17
CA ILE A 244 6.42 -8.92 4.87
C ILE A 244 7.62 -8.02 5.13
N VAL A 245 8.55 -7.99 4.19
CA VAL A 245 9.72 -7.15 4.24
C VAL A 245 9.58 -6.03 3.23
N ILE A 246 9.74 -4.80 3.68
CA ILE A 246 9.85 -3.61 2.84
C ILE A 246 11.27 -3.08 2.94
N LEU A 247 11.96 -2.95 1.82
CA LEU A 247 13.20 -2.18 1.71
C LEU A 247 12.91 -0.94 0.88
N GLY A 248 13.22 0.24 1.42
CA GLY A 248 12.99 1.50 0.74
C GLY A 248 13.75 2.68 1.32
N ILE A 249 13.48 3.86 0.77
CA ILE A 249 14.07 5.14 1.15
C ILE A 249 13.12 5.85 2.11
N ILE A 250 13.64 6.40 3.20
CA ILE A 250 12.85 7.24 4.11
C ILE A 250 12.64 8.60 3.46
N THR A 251 11.38 8.97 3.20
CA THR A 251 11.03 10.25 2.54
C THR A 251 10.43 11.26 3.50
N GLN A 252 9.71 10.82 4.53
CA GLN A 252 9.19 11.69 5.58
C GLN A 252 9.39 11.06 6.96
N THR A 253 9.98 11.82 7.87
CA THR A 253 10.25 11.43 9.27
C THR A 253 9.32 12.15 10.23
N LEU A 254 9.50 11.94 11.54
CA LEU A 254 8.62 12.38 12.62
C LEU A 254 8.65 13.89 12.92
N LYS A 255 9.32 14.69 12.08
CA LYS A 255 9.31 16.15 12.22
C LYS A 255 7.87 16.66 12.09
N GLU A 256 7.46 17.50 13.04
CA GLU A 256 6.18 18.19 12.94
C GLU A 256 6.22 19.08 11.70
N ASN A 257 5.30 18.84 10.78
CA ASN A 257 5.07 19.70 9.64
C ASN A 257 4.31 20.96 10.10
N THR A 258 4.91 21.78 10.96
CA THR A 258 4.33 23.09 11.30
C THR A 258 4.60 24.06 10.16
N LEU A 259 3.67 24.15 9.22
CA LEU A 259 3.65 25.24 8.25
C LEU A 259 3.10 26.49 8.95
N GLU A 260 3.99 27.38 9.40
CA GLU A 260 3.57 28.71 9.85
C GLU A 260 3.03 29.49 8.63
N ILE A 261 1.70 29.65 8.56
CA ILE A 261 1.06 30.42 7.50
C ILE A 261 1.46 31.89 7.68
N LYS A 262 2.26 32.40 6.76
CA LYS A 262 2.41 33.84 6.61
C LYS A 262 1.26 34.31 5.74
N ASN A 263 0.38 35.15 6.28
CA ASN A 263 -0.58 35.88 5.45
C ASN A 263 0.20 36.85 4.55
N ILE A 264 0.59 36.36 3.36
CA ILE A 264 1.21 37.19 2.34
C ILE A 264 0.07 37.80 1.54
N GLU A 265 -0.18 39.10 1.73
CA GLU A 265 -0.96 39.88 0.78
C GLU A 265 -0.20 39.90 -0.55
N GLY A 266 -0.59 39.02 -1.48
CA GLY A 266 0.12 38.83 -2.73
C GLY A 266 0.12 40.10 -3.58
N LYS A 267 1.30 40.68 -3.83
CA LYS A 267 1.47 41.89 -4.65
C LYS A 267 1.44 41.59 -6.14
N ASN A 268 1.61 40.33 -6.53
CA ASN A 268 1.62 39.84 -7.91
C ASN A 268 1.14 38.38 -7.99
N LEU A 269 0.91 37.90 -9.22
CA LEU A 269 0.40 36.54 -9.46
C LEU A 269 1.30 35.43 -8.87
N LYS A 270 2.63 35.59 -8.92
CA LYS A 270 3.56 34.59 -8.38
C LYS A 270 3.40 34.45 -6.87
N GLU A 271 3.32 35.57 -6.15
CA GLU A 271 3.05 35.57 -4.71
C GLU A 271 1.65 35.02 -4.38
N GLY A 272 0.64 35.35 -5.19
CA GLY A 272 -0.69 34.76 -5.06
C GLY A 272 -0.69 33.24 -5.22
N LEU A 273 0.03 32.70 -6.20
CA LEU A 273 0.18 31.26 -6.41
C LEU A 273 0.93 30.59 -5.26
N SER A 274 2.00 31.21 -4.74
CA SER A 274 2.71 30.70 -3.57
C SER A 274 1.80 30.61 -2.34
N ASN A 275 0.95 31.62 -2.09
CA ASN A 275 -0.02 31.58 -1.00
C ASN A 275 -1.04 30.44 -1.17
N ILE A 276 -1.51 30.20 -2.40
CA ILE A 276 -2.42 29.07 -2.69
C ILE A 276 -1.73 27.73 -2.40
N ILE A 277 -0.46 27.56 -2.77
CA ILE A 277 0.31 26.34 -2.50
C ILE A 277 0.47 26.11 -0.99
N GLU A 278 0.77 27.16 -0.22
CA GLU A 278 0.87 27.05 1.25
C GLU A 278 -0.47 26.65 1.89
N HIS A 279 -1.58 27.21 1.42
CA HIS A 279 -2.92 26.81 1.88
C HIS A 279 -3.29 25.38 1.45
N LEU A 280 -2.91 24.97 0.24
CA LEU A 280 -3.12 23.60 -0.24
C LEU A 280 -2.37 22.60 0.66
N ALA A 281 -1.10 22.86 0.94
CA ALA A 281 -0.30 22.00 1.82
C ALA A 281 -0.89 21.87 3.23
N ASN A 282 -1.56 22.91 3.75
CA ASN A 282 -2.27 22.84 5.03
C ASN A 282 -3.54 21.99 4.96
N ILE A 283 -4.30 22.08 3.86
CA ILE A 283 -5.48 21.22 3.64
C ILE A 283 -5.03 19.76 3.56
N GLU A 284 -3.99 19.49 2.78
CA GLU A 284 -3.38 18.17 2.66
C GLU A 284 -2.92 17.65 4.02
N LEU A 285 -2.18 18.46 4.79
CA LEU A 285 -1.73 18.08 6.13
C LEU A 285 -2.88 17.78 7.09
N SER A 286 -3.95 18.58 7.06
CA SER A 286 -5.10 18.41 7.96
C SER A 286 -5.95 17.19 7.63
N LEU A 287 -6.00 16.77 6.36
CA LEU A 287 -6.92 15.74 5.89
C LEU A 287 -6.22 14.40 5.60
N PHE A 288 -5.02 14.48 5.03
CA PHE A 288 -4.28 13.36 4.43
C PHE A 288 -2.82 13.33 4.89
N GLY A 289 -2.43 14.24 5.79
CA GLY A 289 -1.09 14.30 6.34
C GLY A 289 -0.77 13.05 7.15
N LYS A 290 0.51 12.70 7.14
CA LYS A 290 1.01 11.58 7.94
C LYS A 290 0.75 11.80 9.44
N ALA A 291 0.55 10.72 10.18
CA ALA A 291 0.46 10.76 11.62
C ALA A 291 1.80 11.19 12.28
N SER A 292 1.73 11.62 13.53
CA SER A 292 2.89 12.06 14.32
C SER A 292 3.92 10.96 14.54
N ASN A 293 3.48 9.71 14.57
CA ASN A 293 4.30 8.51 14.72
C ASN A 293 4.50 7.74 13.39
N GLU A 294 4.20 8.39 12.25
CA GLU A 294 4.27 7.77 10.93
C GLU A 294 5.52 8.19 10.15
N ILE A 295 6.11 7.19 9.51
CA ILE A 295 7.30 7.29 8.66
C ILE A 295 6.91 6.82 7.26
N ILE A 296 7.13 7.69 6.29
CA ILE A 296 6.82 7.38 4.89
C ILE A 296 8.07 6.81 4.22
N ILE A 297 7.90 5.66 3.59
CA ILE A 297 8.94 4.93 2.89
C ILE A 297 8.57 4.89 1.41
N ASP A 298 9.46 5.41 0.56
CA ASP A 298 9.42 5.16 -0.88
C ASP A 298 10.03 3.77 -1.17
N PRO A 299 9.20 2.76 -1.51
CA PRO A 299 9.67 1.38 -1.56
C PRO A 299 10.56 1.14 -2.78
N ILE A 300 11.60 0.32 -2.59
CA ILE A 300 12.40 -0.27 -3.67
C ILE A 300 11.91 -1.69 -3.93
N ALA A 301 11.67 -2.47 -2.88
CA ALA A 301 11.13 -3.82 -2.98
C ALA A 301 10.24 -4.18 -1.79
N VAL A 302 9.26 -5.03 -2.06
CA VAL A 302 8.46 -5.71 -1.05
C VAL A 302 8.54 -7.21 -1.29
N TYR A 303 8.89 -7.98 -0.29
CA TYR A 303 9.08 -9.42 -0.43
C TYR A 303 8.82 -10.19 0.87
N ILE A 304 8.68 -11.51 0.74
CA ILE A 304 8.63 -12.44 1.87
C ILE A 304 9.94 -13.22 1.90
N GLU A 305 10.53 -13.33 3.09
CA GLU A 305 11.68 -14.22 3.34
C GLU A 305 11.16 -15.64 3.64
N LEU A 306 11.64 -16.63 2.89
CA LEU A 306 11.26 -18.04 3.00
C LEU A 306 12.24 -18.86 3.85
#